data_AF-A0A7J6WJJ2-F1
#
_entry.id   AF-A0A7J6WJJ2-F1
#
_cell.length_a   1.000
_cell.length_b   1.000
_cell.length_c   1.000
_cell.angle_alpha   90.00
_cell.angle_beta   90.00
_cell.angle_gamma   90.00
#
_symmetry.space_group_name_H-M   'P 1'
#
loop_
_entity.id
_entity.type
_entity.pdbx_description
1 polymer ?
#
loop_
_entity_poly.entity_id
_entity_poly.type
_entity_poly.pdbx_seq_one_letter_code
_entity_poly.pdbx_strand_id
1 'polypeptide(L)' 'MQARKLQERGWQPKWFMKDNEDDCYCYVGGYWEAREQRKWDDIPDIFCQSSDSSPCAAEEN' A
#
# COMPACT_ATOMS: atom_id res chain seq x y z
N MET A 1 4.98 9.23 9.16
CA MET A 1 4.17 8.19 8.50
C MET A 1 4.56 8.10 7.02
N GLN A 2 4.86 6.90 6.51
CA GLN A 2 5.29 6.67 5.12
C GLN A 2 4.16 7.03 4.16
N ALA A 3 2.92 6.72 4.54
CA ALA A 3 1.70 7.16 3.89
C ALA A 3 1.64 8.69 3.66
N ARG A 4 2.07 9.51 4.64
CA ARG A 4 2.06 10.99 4.49
C ARG A 4 3.04 11.45 3.42
N LYS A 5 4.26 10.89 3.41
CA LYS A 5 5.28 11.19 2.38
C LYS A 5 4.83 10.73 0.98
N LEU A 6 4.13 9.61 0.92
CA LEU A 6 3.59 9.05 -0.31
C LEU A 6 2.47 9.93 -0.87
N GLN A 7 1.59 10.41 0.00
CA GLN A 7 0.53 11.36 -0.35
C GLN A 7 1.11 12.70 -0.85
N GLU A 8 2.18 13.21 -0.21
CA GLU A 8 2.87 14.45 -0.60
C GLU A 8 3.65 14.35 -1.92
N ARG A 9 4.17 13.16 -2.28
CA ARG A 9 4.90 12.92 -3.54
C ARG A 9 4.01 12.57 -4.73
N GLY A 10 2.70 12.41 -4.52
CA GLY A 10 1.79 11.90 -5.54
C GLY A 10 1.77 10.37 -5.53
N TRP A 11 0.86 9.82 -4.73
CA TRP A 11 0.59 8.39 -4.72
C TRP A 11 -0.17 8.00 -6.00
N GLN A 12 0.34 7.00 -6.72
CA GLN A 12 -0.34 6.42 -7.87
C GLN A 12 -0.72 4.95 -7.56
N PRO A 13 -2.00 4.58 -7.72
CA PRO A 13 -2.43 3.20 -7.49
C PRO A 13 -1.84 2.25 -8.54
N LYS A 14 -1.31 1.10 -8.10
CA LYS A 14 -0.70 0.09 -9.00
C LYS A 14 -1.74 -0.67 -9.82
N TRP A 15 -2.93 -0.89 -9.26
CA TRP A 15 -4.01 -1.69 -9.84
C TRP A 15 -5.14 -0.87 -10.46
N PHE A 16 -5.01 0.47 -10.43
CA PHE A 16 -5.98 1.37 -11.00
C PHE A 16 -5.23 2.39 -11.86
N MET A 17 -5.70 2.59 -13.08
CA MET A 17 -5.18 3.63 -13.95
C MET A 17 -6.18 4.77 -13.97
N LYS A 18 -5.68 6.00 -13.76
CA LYS A 18 -6.50 7.19 -13.89
C LYS A 18 -6.75 7.42 -15.38
N ASP A 19 -8.00 7.43 -15.78
CA ASP A 19 -8.41 7.82 -17.12
C ASP A 19 -8.25 9.34 -17.29
N ASN A 20 -7.68 9.76 -18.41
CA ASN A 20 -7.41 11.18 -18.66
C ASN A 20 -8.64 11.94 -19.16
N GLU A 21 -9.71 11.24 -19.58
CA GLU A 21 -10.92 11.88 -20.10
C GLU A 21 -11.98 12.10 -18.99
N ASP A 22 -12.12 11.16 -18.06
CA ASP A 22 -13.27 11.13 -17.13
C ASP A 22 -12.91 11.31 -15.64
N ASP A 23 -11.64 11.58 -15.30
CA ASP A 23 -11.14 11.61 -13.91
C ASP A 23 -11.47 10.31 -13.12
N CYS A 24 -11.86 9.24 -13.83
CA CYS A 24 -12.26 7.97 -13.29
C CYS A 24 -11.08 7.01 -13.19
N TYR A 25 -11.07 6.18 -12.17
CA TYR A 25 -10.04 5.16 -12.00
C TYR A 25 -10.54 3.83 -12.57
N CYS A 26 -9.92 3.38 -13.65
CA CYS A 26 -10.20 2.10 -14.28
C CYS A 26 -9.35 1.01 -13.60
N TYR A 27 -9.99 -0.07 -13.19
CA TYR A 27 -9.29 -1.24 -12.69
C TYR A 27 -8.54 -1.91 -13.84
N VAL A 28 -7.22 -2.04 -13.73
CA VAL A 28 -6.36 -2.57 -14.81
C VAL A 28 -6.09 -4.07 -14.73
N GLY A 29 -6.55 -4.76 -13.68
CA GLY A 29 -6.25 -6.18 -13.47
C GLY A 29 -4.96 -6.42 -12.68
N GLY A 30 -4.80 -7.63 -12.12
CA GLY A 30 -3.59 -8.06 -11.41
C GLY A 30 -3.67 -8.06 -9.88
N TYR A 31 -4.66 -7.39 -9.26
CA TYR A 31 -4.83 -7.44 -7.79
C TYR A 31 -5.16 -8.86 -7.31
N TRP A 32 -6.07 -9.55 -8.00
CA TRP A 32 -6.50 -10.90 -7.62
C TRP A 32 -5.39 -11.92 -7.84
N GLU A 33 -4.64 -11.79 -8.93
CA GLU A 33 -3.50 -12.66 -9.24
C GLU A 33 -2.34 -12.47 -8.24
N ALA A 34 -2.05 -11.22 -7.84
CA ALA A 34 -1.06 -10.93 -6.81
C ALA A 34 -1.50 -11.44 -5.44
N ARG A 35 -2.80 -11.32 -5.13
CA ARG A 35 -3.41 -11.86 -3.90
C ARG A 35 -3.34 -13.39 -3.85
N GLU A 36 -3.65 -14.07 -4.94
CA GLU A 36 -3.61 -15.54 -5.04
C GLU A 36 -2.17 -16.05 -4.92
N GLN A 37 -1.22 -15.39 -5.59
CA GLN A 37 0.20 -15.72 -5.51
C GLN A 37 0.88 -15.26 -4.21
N ARG A 38 0.17 -14.50 -3.35
CA ARG A 38 0.71 -13.82 -2.16
C ARG A 38 1.99 -13.02 -2.43
N LYS A 39 2.15 -12.52 -3.66
CA LYS A 39 3.31 -11.73 -4.10
C LYS A 39 3.09 -10.27 -3.74
N TRP A 40 3.32 -9.99 -2.46
CA TRP A 40 3.31 -8.63 -1.92
C TRP A 40 4.71 -7.99 -1.92
N ASP A 41 5.73 -8.67 -2.46
CA ASP A 41 7.14 -8.23 -2.44
C ASP A 41 7.38 -6.84 -3.05
N ASP A 42 6.58 -6.46 -4.06
CA ASP A 42 6.65 -5.13 -4.69
C ASP A 42 5.72 -4.09 -4.02
N ILE A 43 4.97 -4.46 -2.97
CA ILE A 43 4.07 -3.54 -2.26
C ILE A 43 4.75 -3.09 -0.98
N PRO A 44 5.26 -1.84 -0.93
CA PRO A 44 5.85 -1.31 0.29
C PRO A 44 4.79 -1.20 1.37
N ASP A 45 5.15 -1.57 2.60
CA ASP A 45 4.31 -1.32 3.76
C ASP A 45 4.30 0.18 4.07
N ILE A 46 3.22 0.85 3.64
CA ILE A 46 3.07 2.31 3.73
C ILE A 46 2.44 2.77 5.05
N PHE A 47 1.84 1.84 5.80
CA PHE A 47 1.20 2.10 7.09
C PHE A 47 2.06 1.65 8.28
N CYS A 48 2.99 0.72 8.10
CA CYS A 48 3.93 0.32 9.13
C CYS A 48 5.08 1.33 9.20
N GLN A 49 5.00 2.26 10.15
CA GLN A 49 6.18 2.96 10.63
C GLN A 49 6.42 2.67 12.10
N SER A 50 7.67 2.29 12.38
CA SER A 50 8.33 2.04 13.67
C SER A 50 7.88 0.80 14.47
N SER A 51 8.40 -0.37 14.08
CA SER A 51 8.95 -1.32 15.06
C SER A 51 10.46 -1.03 15.24
N ASP A 52 10.74 0.17 15.70
CA ASP A 52 11.97 0.53 16.45
C ASP A 52 11.41 1.52 17.47
N SER A 53 10.61 1.08 18.43
CA SER A 53 10.96 0.13 19.47
C SER A 53 9.81 -0.80 19.86
N SER A 54 10.16 -2.07 20.07
CA SER A 54 9.44 -3.12 20.81
C SER A 54 8.61 -4.10 19.96
N PRO A 55 8.84 -5.42 20.10
CA PRO A 55 7.98 -6.44 19.53
C PRO A 55 6.61 -6.41 20.21
N CYS A 56 5.57 -6.79 19.47
CA CYS A 56 4.30 -7.19 20.06
C CYS A 56 4.55 -8.37 21.01
N ALA A 57 4.68 -8.08 22.30
CA ALA A 57 4.40 -9.02 23.37
C ALA A 57 3.66 -8.24 24.46
N ALA A 58 2.40 -8.62 24.68
CA ALA A 58 1.66 -8.25 25.85
C ALA A 58 2.41 -8.79 27.07
N GLU A 59 2.85 -7.93 28.01
CA GLU A 59 3.01 -8.32 29.42
C GLU A 59 2.68 -7.13 30.34
N GLU A 60 1.99 -7.52 31.41
CA GLU A 60 1.31 -6.78 32.46
C GLU A 60 2.29 -6.20 33.50
N ASN A 61 2.10 -4.93 33.90
CA ASN A 61 2.19 -4.46 35.31
C ASN A 61 1.62 -3.04 35.45
#